data_AF-M6G5E0-F1
#
_entry.id   AF-M6G5E0-F1
#
_cell.length_a   1.000
_cell.length_b   1.000
_cell.length_c   1.000
_cell.angle_alpha   90.00
_cell.angle_beta   90.00
_cell.angle_gamma   90.00
#
_symmetry.space_group_name_H-M   'P 1'
#
loop_
_entity.id
_entity.type
_entity.pdbx_description
1 polymer ?
#
loop_
_entity_poly.entity_id
_entity_poly.type
_entity_poly.pdbx_seq_one_letter_code
_entity_poly.pdbx_strand_id
1 'polypeptide(L)'
;MDSDPEYTEFLKDIVNKWIRMISDYLQKAIGSGQLKRNMDIQYVARRILMAYHGSITMWRMTQELRFIREMDDSLREIVEEYRIL
;
A
#
# COMPACT_ATOMS: atom_id res chain seq x y z
N MET A 1 4.51 1.13 25.60
CA MET A 1 5.57 2.08 25.18
C MET A 1 4.81 3.35 24.85
N ASP A 2 4.79 4.30 25.77
CA ASP A 2 4.07 5.55 25.57
C ASP A 2 4.88 6.36 24.56
N SER A 3 4.51 6.26 23.29
CA SER A 3 5.11 7.07 22.25
C SER A 3 4.73 8.53 22.48
N ASP A 4 5.71 9.42 22.32
CA ASP A 4 5.49 10.86 22.31
C ASP A 4 4.25 11.19 21.43
N PRO A 5 3.20 11.82 21.99
CA PRO A 5 1.99 12.14 21.24
C PRO A 5 2.27 12.96 19.98
N GLU A 6 3.22 13.89 20.03
CA GLU A 6 3.59 14.72 18.88
C GLU A 6 4.22 13.88 17.78
N TYR A 7 5.12 12.97 18.14
CA TYR A 7 5.71 12.02 17.21
C TYR A 7 4.68 11.07 16.60
N THR A 8 3.69 10.66 17.40
CA THR A 8 2.59 9.79 16.94
C THR A 8 1.72 10.50 15.90
N GLU A 9 1.37 11.77 16.13
CA GLU A 9 0.63 12.58 15.14
C GLU A 9 1.44 12.82 13.87
N PHE A 10 2.73 13.11 14.00
CA PHE A 10 3.63 13.23 12.85
C PHE A 10 3.65 11.96 11.98
N LEU A 11 3.72 10.77 12.60
CA LEU A 11 3.68 9.50 11.87
C LEU A 11 2.32 9.27 11.19
N LYS A 12 1.21 9.61 11.85
CA LYS A 12 -0.14 9.53 11.25
C LYS A 12 -0.22 10.40 10.01
N ASP A 13 0.31 11.61 10.03
CA ASP A 13 0.32 12.51 8.88
C ASP A 13 1.11 11.96 7.70
N ILE A 14 2.24 11.31 7.96
CA ILE A 14 3.02 10.63 6.91
C ILE A 14 2.21 9.49 6.29
N VAL A 15 1.62 8.63 7.11
CA VAL A 15 0.81 7.50 6.65
C VAL A 15 -0.39 8.00 5.82
N ASN A 16 -1.08 9.05 6.29
CA ASN A 16 -2.19 9.66 5.58
C ASN A 16 -1.77 10.23 4.21
N LYS A 17 -0.60 10.86 4.12
CA LYS A 17 -0.05 11.35 2.85
C LYS A 17 0.21 10.21 1.86
N TRP A 18 0.80 9.10 2.32
CA TRP A 18 1.05 7.94 1.47
C TRP A 18 -0.24 7.26 1.01
N ILE A 19 -1.21 7.07 1.92
CA ILE A 19 -2.54 6.53 1.56
C ILE A 19 -3.20 7.41 0.50
N ARG A 20 -3.13 8.74 0.65
CA ARG A 20 -3.69 9.67 -0.33
C ARG A 20 -3.02 9.53 -1.70
N MET A 21 -1.69 9.47 -1.75
CA MET A 21 -0.96 9.30 -3.02
C MET A 21 -1.35 8.01 -3.75
N ILE A 22 -1.46 6.90 -3.03
CA ILE A 22 -1.87 5.61 -3.61
C ILE A 22 -3.35 5.68 -4.03
N SER A 23 -4.21 6.30 -3.22
CA SER A 23 -5.63 6.48 -3.54
C SER A 23 -5.83 7.28 -4.83
N ASP A 24 -5.08 8.38 -5.00
CA ASP A 24 -5.14 9.22 -6.20
C ASP A 24 -4.72 8.44 -7.45
N TYR A 25 -3.74 7.55 -7.32
CA TYR A 25 -3.33 6.66 -8.40
C TYR A 25 -4.42 5.65 -8.77
N LEU A 26 -4.99 4.95 -7.77
CA LEU A 26 -6.08 3.99 -7.98
C LEU A 26 -7.33 4.65 -8.59
N GLN A 27 -7.66 5.86 -8.14
CA GLN A 27 -8.78 6.62 -8.67
C GLN A 27 -8.61 6.95 -10.17
N LYS A 28 -7.39 7.26 -10.62
CA LYS A 28 -7.06 7.47 -12.04
C LYS A 28 -7.15 6.17 -12.84
N ALA A 29 -6.70 5.05 -12.26
CA ALA A 29 -6.81 3.73 -12.89
C ALA A 29 -8.28 3.29 -13.06
N ILE A 30 -9.16 3.58 -12.08
CA ILE A 30 -10.61 3.39 -12.24
C ILE A 30 -11.16 4.32 -13.33
N GLY A 31 -10.77 5.59 -13.35
CA GLY A 31 -11.23 6.58 -14.34
C GLY A 31 -10.83 6.25 -15.78
N SER A 32 -9.72 5.52 -15.96
CA SER A 32 -9.22 5.05 -17.26
C SER A 32 -9.70 3.64 -17.63
N GLY A 33 -10.53 3.01 -16.80
CA GLY A 33 -11.10 1.68 -17.09
C GLY A 33 -10.13 0.51 -16.87
N GLN A 34 -9.03 0.71 -16.14
CA GLN A 34 -8.08 -0.36 -15.80
C GLN A 34 -8.54 -1.17 -14.58
N LEU A 35 -9.35 -0.56 -13.71
CA LEU A 35 -9.84 -1.16 -12.46
C LEU A 35 -11.36 -1.01 -12.33
N LYS A 36 -11.99 -1.98 -11.68
CA LYS A 36 -13.43 -1.99 -11.40
C LYS A 36 -13.82 -0.81 -10.51
N ARG A 37 -14.95 -0.17 -10.84
CA ARG A 37 -15.48 0.99 -10.11
C ARG A 37 -15.93 0.69 -8.68
N ASN A 38 -16.14 -0.57 -8.33
CA ASN A 38 -16.55 -1.00 -6.99
C ASN A 38 -15.35 -1.26 -6.05
N MET A 39 -14.12 -0.99 -6.48
CA MET A 39 -12.94 -1.08 -5.62
C MET A 39 -13.07 -0.13 -4.42
N ASP A 40 -12.89 -0.65 -3.21
CA ASP A 40 -12.66 0.19 -2.03
C ASP A 40 -11.22 0.72 -2.07
N ILE A 41 -11.07 1.92 -2.64
CA ILE A 41 -9.77 2.57 -2.85
C ILE A 41 -9.01 2.74 -1.54
N GLN A 42 -9.67 3.12 -0.45
CA GLN A 42 -9.02 3.39 0.83
C GLN A 42 -8.51 2.10 1.46
N TYR A 43 -9.31 1.03 1.40
CA TYR A 43 -8.90 -0.30 1.84
C TYR A 43 -7.71 -0.82 1.02
N VAL A 44 -7.79 -0.75 -0.31
CA VAL A 44 -6.73 -1.22 -1.21
C VAL A 44 -5.44 -0.41 -1.02
N ALA A 45 -5.53 0.91 -0.88
CA ALA A 45 -4.36 1.76 -0.62
C ALA A 45 -3.64 1.38 0.68
N ARG A 46 -4.38 1.09 1.76
CA ARG A 46 -3.78 0.58 3.00
C ARG A 46 -3.10 -0.78 2.79
N ARG A 47 -3.70 -1.69 2.03
CA ARG A 47 -3.10 -3.01 1.75
C ARG A 47 -1.80 -2.90 0.96
N ILE A 48 -1.76 -2.05 -0.07
CA ILE A 48 -0.54 -1.76 -0.83
C ILE A 48 0.56 -1.23 0.10
N LEU A 49 0.21 -0.27 0.95
CA LEU A 49 1.17 0.32 1.89
C LEU A 49 1.71 -0.71 2.90
N MET A 50 0.84 -1.57 3.44
CA MET A 50 1.24 -2.66 4.34
C MET A 50 2.16 -3.68 3.65
N ALA A 51 1.83 -4.10 2.43
CA ALA A 51 2.67 -5.02 1.66
C ALA A 51 4.05 -4.43 1.38
N TYR A 52 4.12 -3.16 0.97
CA TYR A 52 5.38 -2.46 0.74
C TYR A 52 6.22 -2.35 2.01
N HIS A 53 5.67 -1.77 3.09
CA HIS A 53 6.44 -1.56 4.32
C HIS A 53 6.79 -2.86 5.04
N GLY A 54 5.91 -3.86 5.01
CA GLY A 54 6.19 -5.20 5.54
C GLY A 54 7.39 -5.83 4.82
N SER A 55 7.36 -5.82 3.49
CA SER A 55 8.43 -6.37 2.65
C SER A 55 9.76 -5.65 2.84
N ILE A 56 9.76 -4.31 2.81
CA ILE A 56 10.97 -3.50 3.04
C ILE A 56 11.53 -3.74 4.45
N THR A 57 10.67 -3.84 5.47
CA THR A 57 11.10 -4.10 6.84
C THR A 57 11.77 -5.47 6.96
N MET A 58 11.14 -6.52 6.43
CA MET A 58 11.71 -7.87 6.46
C MET A 58 13.02 -7.96 5.68
N TRP A 59 13.09 -7.34 4.50
CA TRP A 59 14.34 -7.26 3.73
C TRP A 59 15.45 -6.54 4.51
N ARG A 60 15.16 -5.39 5.13
CA ARG A 60 16.16 -4.65 5.92
C ARG A 60 16.66 -5.44 7.13
N MET A 61 15.78 -6.21 7.78
CA MET A 61 16.12 -7.00 8.96
C MET A 61 16.93 -8.26 8.61
N THR A 62 16.61 -8.93 7.51
CA THR A 62 17.15 -10.26 7.18
C THR A 62 18.20 -10.23 6.07
N GLN A 63 18.24 -9.15 5.28
CA GLN A 63 19.00 -9.04 4.03
C GLN A 63 18.58 -10.06 2.95
N GLU A 64 17.43 -10.73 3.11
CA GLU A 64 16.95 -11.71 2.15
C GLU A 64 16.15 -11.03 1.02
N LEU A 65 16.66 -11.13 -0.22
CA LEU A 65 16.01 -10.55 -1.40
C LEU A 65 14.64 -11.17 -1.72
N ARG A 66 14.32 -12.34 -1.15
CA ARG A 66 13.00 -12.99 -1.34
C ARG A 66 11.85 -12.04 -0.95
N PHE A 67 12.01 -11.26 0.12
CA PHE A 67 10.95 -10.35 0.58
C PHE A 67 10.69 -9.22 -0.41
N ILE A 68 11.70 -8.81 -1.19
CA ILE A 68 11.50 -7.84 -2.28
C ILE A 68 10.81 -8.49 -3.48
N ARG A 69 11.10 -9.77 -3.76
CA ARG A 69 10.47 -10.52 -4.86
C ARG A 69 9.00 -10.82 -4.55
N GLU A 70 8.72 -11.34 -3.37
CA GLU A 70 7.37 -11.67 -2.87
C GLU A 70 6.50 -10.40 -2.71
N MET A 71 7.11 -9.21 -2.60
CA MET A 71 6.38 -7.94 -2.62
C MET A 71 5.64 -7.73 -3.94
N ASP A 72 6.26 -8.03 -5.08
CA ASP A 72 5.62 -7.86 -6.39
C ASP A 72 4.39 -8.77 -6.50
N ASP A 73 4.52 -10.03 -6.07
CA ASP A 73 3.43 -11.00 -6.02
C ASP A 73 2.28 -10.51 -5.13
N SER A 74 2.60 -10.06 -3.90
CA SER A 74 1.62 -9.52 -2.96
C SER A 74 0.86 -8.31 -3.52
N LEU A 75 1.59 -7.39 -4.18
CA LEU A 75 1.00 -6.21 -4.79
C LEU A 75 0.08 -6.56 -5.96
N ARG A 76 0.47 -7.53 -6.79
CA ARG A 76 -0.37 -8.05 -7.89
C ARG A 76 -1.65 -8.66 -7.35
N GLU A 77 -1.56 -9.55 -6.36
CA GLU A 77 -2.71 -10.20 -5.76
C GLU A 77 -3.73 -9.19 -5.20
N ILE A 78 -3.25 -8.11 -4.57
CA ILE A 78 -4.13 -7.05 -4.03
C ILE A 78 -5.00 -6.40 -5.12
N VAL A 79 -4.45 -6.20 -6.33
CA VAL A 79 -5.15 -5.48 -7.41
C VAL A 79 -5.86 -6.41 -8.39
N GLU A 80 -5.46 -7.67 -8.48
CA GLU A 80 -5.96 -8.64 -9.47
C GLU A 80 -7.47 -8.87 -9.34
N GLU A 81 -8.01 -8.89 -8.12
CA GLU A 81 -9.45 -9.00 -7.87
C GLU A 81 -10.27 -7.90 -8.58
N TYR A 82 -9.63 -6.75 -8.81
CA TYR A 82 -10.26 -5.55 -9.34
C TYR A 82 -9.88 -5.24 -10.78
N ARG A 83 -9.05 -6.05 -11.44
CA ARG A 83 -8.72 -5.83 -12.86
C ARG A 83 -9.94 -6.06 -13.75
N ILE A 84 -10.03 -5.25 -14.80
CA ILE A 84 -10.98 -5.44 -15.89
C ILE A 84 -10.22 -6.22 -16.98
N LEU A 85 -10.76 -7.39 -17.36
CA LEU A 85 -10.24 -8.22 -18.46
C LEU A 85 -10.47 -7.55 -19.82
#